data_AF-A0A933VUX3-F1
#
_entry.id   AF-A0A933VUX3-F1
#
_cell.length_a   1.000
_cell.length_b   1.000
_cell.length_c   1.000
_cell.angle_alpha   90.00
_cell.angle_beta   90.00
_cell.angle_gamma   90.00
#
_symmetry.space_group_name_H-M   'P 1'
#
loop_
_entity.id
_entity.type
_entity.pdbx_description
1 polymer ?
#
loop_
_entity_poly.entity_id
_entity_poly.type
_entity_poly.pdbx_seq_one_letter_code
_entity_poly.pdbx_strand_id
1 'polypeptide(L)'
;MQVELPWELGPPDGRYVLRGHAAEVEHVLVLETLGAQRRALVGGRRPRKADPEPGPAPVPTGRATVVGALPFGSPGEAERWLAGADLDAEAAAALDVLNRVLHHHRTATADPYVREVAREQALVLRVGIGEGEQVAHGRWAAARALPRPKARTTRRAAALQPQERFAALLGGRDAALAAEELALRARWDLDRDRT
;
A
#
# COMPACT_ATOMS: atom_id res chain seq x y z
N MET A 1 -1.35 -10.07 -7.93
CA MET A 1 -1.92 -9.56 -6.65
C MET A 1 -2.48 -8.17 -6.86
N GLN A 2 -3.56 -7.79 -6.19
CA GLN A 2 -4.09 -6.43 -6.15
C GLN A 2 -4.39 -5.99 -4.72
N VAL A 3 -4.02 -4.75 -4.39
CA VAL A 3 -4.28 -4.11 -3.12
C VAL A 3 -4.95 -2.75 -3.33
N GLU A 4 -5.93 -2.43 -2.48
CA GLU A 4 -6.56 -1.11 -2.41
C GLU A 4 -6.26 -0.48 -1.05
N LEU A 5 -5.89 0.80 -1.03
CA LEU A 5 -5.47 1.53 0.16
C LEU A 5 -6.26 2.84 0.32
N PRO A 6 -6.48 3.30 1.57
CA PRO A 6 -7.28 4.49 1.85
C PRO A 6 -6.56 5.83 1.56
N TRP A 7 -5.54 5.84 0.70
CA TRP A 7 -4.81 7.03 0.26
C TRP A 7 -4.22 6.85 -1.15
N GLU A 8 -3.85 7.94 -1.80
CA GLU A 8 -3.10 7.96 -3.08
C GLU A 8 -1.64 7.51 -2.85
N LEU A 9 -1.12 6.64 -3.71
CA LEU A 9 0.15 5.93 -3.44
C LEU A 9 1.41 6.80 -3.60
N GLY A 10 1.32 7.96 -4.21
CA GLY A 10 2.46 8.87 -4.46
C GLY A 10 2.88 8.89 -5.93
N PRO A 11 3.41 7.78 -6.50
CA PRO A 11 3.69 7.73 -7.92
C PRO A 11 2.43 7.99 -8.75
N PRO A 12 2.56 8.64 -9.92
CA PRO A 12 1.42 8.88 -10.80
C PRO A 12 0.70 7.59 -11.21
N ASP A 13 -0.59 7.71 -11.55
CA ASP A 13 -1.32 6.61 -12.17
C ASP A 13 -0.65 6.19 -13.49
N GLY A 14 -0.53 4.89 -13.73
CA GLY A 14 0.15 4.37 -14.91
C GLY A 14 0.64 2.93 -14.79
N ARG A 15 1.36 2.49 -15.84
CA ARG A 15 1.95 1.15 -15.95
C ARG A 15 3.46 1.24 -15.87
N TYR A 16 4.03 0.47 -14.95
CA TYR A 16 5.46 0.44 -14.64
C TYR A 16 6.00 -0.97 -14.87
N VAL A 17 7.00 -1.09 -15.74
CA VAL A 17 7.70 -2.36 -15.98
C VAL A 17 8.85 -2.45 -14.97
N LEU A 18 8.78 -3.44 -14.09
CA LEU A 18 9.80 -3.71 -13.09
C LEU A 18 10.76 -4.78 -13.61
N ARG A 19 12.04 -4.45 -13.55
CA ARG A 19 13.11 -5.31 -14.05
C ARG A 19 13.98 -5.81 -12.90
N GLY A 20 14.38 -7.07 -13.02
CA GLY A 20 15.26 -7.76 -12.10
C GLY A 20 16.74 -7.57 -12.41
N HIS A 21 17.54 -8.49 -11.88
CA HIS A 21 18.94 -8.61 -12.26
C HIS A 21 19.06 -8.91 -13.77
N ALA A 22 20.10 -8.38 -14.42
CA ALA A 22 20.29 -8.44 -15.89
C ALA A 22 19.20 -7.76 -16.76
N ALA A 23 18.37 -6.88 -16.17
CA ALA A 23 17.33 -6.11 -16.87
C ALA A 23 16.18 -6.94 -17.48
N GLU A 24 16.03 -8.20 -17.07
CA GLU A 24 14.88 -9.02 -17.42
C GLU A 24 13.60 -8.49 -16.76
N VAL A 25 12.46 -8.62 -17.44
CA VAL A 25 11.17 -8.15 -16.89
C VAL A 25 10.67 -9.18 -15.88
N GLU A 26 10.55 -8.77 -14.62
CA GLU A 26 10.02 -9.63 -13.55
C GLU A 26 8.52 -9.42 -13.36
N HIS A 27 8.11 -8.14 -13.28
CA HIS A 27 6.73 -7.76 -12.94
C HIS A 27 6.27 -6.53 -13.73
N VAL A 28 4.96 -6.40 -13.85
CA VAL A 28 4.30 -5.18 -14.28
C VAL A 28 3.46 -4.68 -13.11
N LEU A 29 3.71 -3.44 -12.68
CA LEU A 29 2.91 -2.74 -11.67
C LEU A 29 1.98 -1.74 -12.36
N VAL A 30 0.70 -1.81 -12.03
CA VAL A 30 -0.31 -0.84 -12.48
C VAL A 30 -0.83 -0.08 -11.27
N LEU A 31 -0.79 1.26 -11.35
CA LEU A 31 -1.27 2.17 -10.31
C LEU A 31 -2.49 2.94 -10.83
N GLU A 32 -3.55 2.96 -10.03
CA GLU A 32 -4.78 3.68 -10.32
C GLU A 32 -5.28 4.40 -9.07
N THR A 33 -5.77 5.63 -9.21
CA THR A 33 -6.48 6.35 -8.16
C THR A 33 -7.99 6.24 -8.37
N LEU A 34 -8.70 5.64 -7.42
CA LEU A 34 -10.14 5.44 -7.47
C LEU A 34 -10.88 6.49 -6.62
N GLY A 35 -12.11 6.82 -7.02
CA GLY A 35 -13.00 7.66 -6.20
C GLY A 35 -12.57 9.12 -6.09
N ALA A 36 -11.55 9.55 -6.85
CA ALA A 36 -11.17 10.96 -6.92
C ALA A 36 -12.36 11.76 -7.44
N GLN A 37 -12.99 12.57 -6.58
CA GLN A 37 -13.80 13.66 -7.08
C GLN A 37 -12.92 14.48 -8.01
N ARG A 38 -13.41 14.78 -9.23
CA ARG A 38 -12.76 15.71 -10.15
C ARG A 38 -12.36 16.92 -9.32
N ARG A 39 -11.05 17.17 -9.17
CA ARG A 39 -10.55 18.37 -8.52
C ARG A 39 -11.30 19.53 -9.17
N ALA A 40 -12.20 20.15 -8.41
CA ALA A 40 -12.88 21.34 -8.89
C ALA A 40 -11.77 22.29 -9.31
N LEU A 41 -11.77 22.72 -10.57
CA LEU A 41 -10.80 23.67 -11.11
C LEU A 41 -10.61 24.76 -10.06
N VAL A 42 -9.37 24.91 -9.58
CA VAL A 42 -9.01 25.74 -8.42
C VAL A 42 -9.23 27.22 -8.77
N GLY A 43 -10.50 27.61 -8.80
CA GLY A 43 -10.99 28.98 -8.97
C GLY A 43 -11.37 29.52 -7.60
N GLY A 44 -10.35 29.82 -6.79
CA GLY A 44 -10.57 30.38 -5.47
C GLY A 44 -9.31 30.47 -4.63
N ARG A 45 -8.41 31.40 -4.94
CA ARG A 45 -7.23 31.73 -4.11
C ARG A 45 -7.58 32.35 -2.74
N ARG A 46 -8.86 32.47 -2.38
CA ARG A 46 -9.30 33.15 -1.16
C ARG A 46 -9.91 32.16 -0.16
N PRO A 47 -9.52 32.22 1.12
CA PRO A 47 -10.18 31.48 2.18
C PRO A 47 -11.68 31.75 2.18
N ARG A 48 -12.48 30.70 2.35
CA ARG A 48 -13.94 30.80 2.53
C ARG A 48 -14.30 30.37 3.93
N LYS A 49 -15.37 30.95 4.46
CA LYS A 49 -15.97 30.51 5.73
C LYS A 49 -16.45 29.06 5.55
N ALA A 50 -16.02 28.17 6.45
CA ALA A 50 -16.48 26.79 6.47
C ALA A 50 -17.86 26.69 7.15
N ASP A 51 -18.62 25.68 6.77
CA ASP A 51 -19.83 25.30 7.51
C ASP A 51 -19.46 24.88 8.94
N PRO A 52 -20.33 25.09 9.95
CA PRO A 52 -20.05 24.69 11.32
C PRO A 52 -19.85 23.18 11.51
N GLU A 53 -20.55 22.38 10.70
CA GLU A 53 -20.49 20.92 10.69
C GLU A 53 -20.41 20.44 9.24
N PRO A 54 -19.23 20.56 8.60
CA PRO A 54 -19.07 20.08 7.24
C PRO A 54 -19.10 18.55 7.25
N GLY A 55 -19.78 17.96 6.26
CA GLY A 55 -19.68 16.51 6.02
C GLY A 55 -18.23 16.10 5.73
N PRO A 56 -17.84 14.84 6.00
CA PRO A 56 -16.50 14.38 5.73
C PRO A 56 -16.18 14.49 4.23
N ALA A 57 -15.00 14.99 3.91
CA ALA A 57 -14.53 15.03 2.52
C ALA A 57 -14.40 13.59 1.98
N PRO A 58 -14.87 13.30 0.75
CA PRO A 58 -14.59 12.02 0.08
C PRO A 58 -13.08 11.81 -0.05
N VAL A 59 -12.62 10.59 0.24
CA VAL A 59 -11.20 10.23 0.20
C VAL A 59 -10.92 9.35 -1.01
N PRO A 60 -10.01 9.74 -1.92
CA PRO A 60 -9.56 8.86 -3.00
C PRO A 60 -8.80 7.66 -2.43
N THR A 61 -8.98 6.50 -3.06
CA THR A 61 -8.26 5.27 -2.68
C THR A 61 -7.28 4.88 -3.77
N GLY A 62 -6.04 4.60 -3.41
CA GLY A 62 -5.04 4.08 -4.33
C GLY A 62 -5.22 2.58 -4.55
N ARG A 63 -5.12 2.14 -5.79
CA ARG A 63 -5.12 0.74 -6.20
C ARG A 63 -3.79 0.41 -6.85
N ALA A 64 -3.19 -0.69 -6.43
CA ALA A 64 -2.00 -1.25 -7.05
C ALA A 64 -2.26 -2.70 -7.47
N THR A 65 -1.95 -3.01 -8.73
CA THR A 65 -1.99 -4.38 -9.26
C THR A 65 -0.58 -4.79 -9.66
N VAL A 66 -0.04 -5.83 -9.02
CA VAL A 66 1.22 -6.49 -9.37
C VAL A 66 0.93 -7.72 -10.21
N VAL A 67 1.41 -7.72 -11.46
CA VAL A 67 1.23 -8.78 -12.44
C VAL A 67 2.58 -9.45 -12.71
N GLY A 68 2.64 -10.78 -12.63
CA GLY A 68 3.83 -11.55 -12.99
C GLY A 68 4.13 -11.42 -14.49
N ALA A 69 5.41 -11.33 -14.86
CA ALA A 69 5.80 -11.16 -16.26
C ALA A 69 5.73 -12.46 -17.08
N LEU A 70 5.91 -13.61 -16.42
CA LEU A 70 5.84 -14.91 -17.07
C LEU A 70 4.37 -15.37 -17.13
N PRO A 71 3.82 -15.60 -18.34
CA PRO A 71 2.47 -16.15 -18.46
C PRO A 71 2.45 -17.62 -18.07
N PHE A 72 1.30 -18.11 -17.63
CA PHE A 72 1.05 -19.54 -17.52
C PHE A 72 1.00 -20.18 -18.91
N GLY A 73 1.41 -21.45 -19.03
CA GLY A 73 1.36 -22.18 -20.29
C GLY A 73 -0.06 -22.53 -20.73
N SER A 74 -1.03 -22.55 -19.81
CA SER A 74 -2.44 -22.76 -20.12
C SER A 74 -3.38 -22.20 -19.03
N PRO A 75 -4.67 -21.95 -19.35
CA PRO A 75 -5.67 -21.58 -18.34
C PRO A 75 -5.81 -22.60 -17.20
N GLY A 76 -5.79 -23.91 -17.52
CA GLY A 76 -5.88 -24.97 -16.50
C GLY A 76 -4.66 -25.04 -15.58
N GLU A 77 -3.48 -24.62 -16.06
CA GLU A 77 -2.30 -24.45 -15.20
C GLU A 77 -2.48 -23.28 -14.23
N ALA A 78 -2.99 -22.14 -14.72
CA ALA A 78 -3.27 -20.96 -13.91
C ALA A 78 -4.30 -21.25 -12.80
N GLU A 79 -5.36 -22.01 -13.13
CA GLU A 79 -6.37 -22.43 -12.15
C GLU A 79 -5.80 -23.35 -11.07
N ARG A 80 -4.98 -24.34 -11.47
CA ARG A 80 -4.29 -25.23 -10.51
C ARG A 80 -3.34 -24.46 -9.61
N TRP A 81 -2.62 -23.48 -10.16
CA TRP A 81 -1.78 -22.58 -9.38
C TRP A 81 -2.62 -21.81 -8.34
N LEU A 82 -3.71 -21.14 -8.74
CA LEU A 82 -4.54 -20.35 -7.82
C LEU A 82 -5.19 -21.20 -6.71
N ALA A 83 -5.53 -22.46 -7.02
CA ALA A 83 -6.09 -23.40 -6.07
C ALA A 83 -5.06 -23.86 -5.02
N GLY A 84 -3.79 -24.06 -5.44
CA GLY A 84 -2.72 -24.56 -4.59
C GLY A 84 -1.81 -23.50 -3.95
N ALA A 85 -1.91 -22.24 -4.37
CA ALA A 85 -1.02 -21.17 -3.92
C ALA A 85 -1.19 -20.83 -2.44
N ASP A 86 -0.05 -20.61 -1.77
CA ASP A 86 0.01 -19.92 -0.49
C ASP A 86 -0.25 -18.42 -0.72
N LEU A 87 -1.52 -18.03 -0.57
CA LEU A 87 -1.93 -16.66 -0.84
C LEU A 87 -1.28 -15.64 0.08
N ASP A 88 -0.93 -16.03 1.31
CA ASP A 88 -0.30 -15.13 2.28
C ASP A 88 1.13 -14.81 1.86
N ALA A 89 1.86 -15.82 1.36
CA ALA A 89 3.21 -15.65 0.80
C ALA A 89 3.17 -14.80 -0.50
N GLU A 90 2.24 -15.09 -1.41
CA GLU A 90 2.05 -14.32 -2.65
C GLU A 90 1.73 -12.85 -2.38
N ALA A 91 0.89 -12.60 -1.37
CA ALA A 91 0.58 -11.25 -0.92
C ALA A 91 1.81 -10.52 -0.37
N ALA A 92 2.60 -11.18 0.47
CA ALA A 92 3.80 -10.60 1.06
C ALA A 92 4.82 -10.22 -0.02
N ALA A 93 5.15 -11.16 -0.92
CA ALA A 93 6.09 -10.92 -2.01
C ALA A 93 5.65 -9.75 -2.90
N ALA A 94 4.37 -9.68 -3.26
CA ALA A 94 3.87 -8.61 -4.09
C ALA A 94 3.79 -7.25 -3.35
N LEU A 95 3.59 -7.23 -2.02
CA LEU A 95 3.71 -6.01 -1.22
C LEU A 95 5.16 -5.51 -1.15
N ASP A 96 6.14 -6.39 -1.13
CA ASP A 96 7.56 -6.00 -1.15
C ASP A 96 7.94 -5.38 -2.49
N VAL A 97 7.42 -5.90 -3.60
CA VAL A 97 7.55 -5.30 -4.93
C VAL A 97 6.97 -3.88 -4.97
N LEU A 98 5.76 -3.69 -4.46
CA LEU A 98 5.12 -2.37 -4.40
C LEU A 98 5.93 -1.41 -3.52
N ASN A 99 6.34 -1.84 -2.33
CA ASN A 99 7.12 -1.01 -1.42
C ASN A 99 8.50 -0.64 -1.99
N ARG A 100 9.12 -1.52 -2.77
CA ARG A 100 10.33 -1.20 -3.54
C ARG A 100 10.07 -0.01 -4.48
N VAL A 101 8.97 -0.01 -5.23
CA VAL A 101 8.61 1.12 -6.10
C VAL A 101 8.38 2.42 -5.32
N LEU A 102 7.66 2.34 -4.20
CA LEU A 102 7.39 3.50 -3.34
C LEU A 102 8.67 4.08 -2.75
N HIS A 103 9.61 3.23 -2.35
CA HIS A 103 10.94 3.64 -1.90
C HIS A 103 11.71 4.37 -3.02
N HIS A 104 11.74 3.83 -4.25
CA HIS A 104 12.41 4.50 -5.38
C HIS A 104 11.77 5.86 -5.69
N HIS A 105 10.43 5.94 -5.65
CA HIS A 105 9.73 7.20 -5.85
C HIS A 105 10.09 8.23 -4.78
N ARG A 106 10.06 7.84 -3.50
CA ARG A 106 10.47 8.67 -2.35
C ARG A 106 11.87 9.25 -2.56
N THR A 107 12.82 8.41 -2.96
CA THR A 107 14.21 8.81 -3.23
C THR A 107 14.30 9.74 -4.44
N ALA A 108 13.58 9.45 -5.53
CA ALA A 108 13.61 10.25 -6.75
C ALA A 108 12.98 11.64 -6.59
N THR A 109 11.95 11.77 -5.74
CA THR A 109 11.26 13.05 -5.49
C THR A 109 11.79 13.79 -4.27
N ALA A 110 12.67 13.16 -3.47
CA ALA A 110 13.08 13.62 -2.15
C ALA A 110 11.90 13.95 -1.21
N ASP A 111 10.77 13.25 -1.38
CA ASP A 111 9.56 13.46 -0.60
C ASP A 111 9.48 12.45 0.57
N PRO A 112 9.75 12.85 1.83
CA PRO A 112 9.71 11.94 2.96
C PRO A 112 8.30 11.45 3.33
N TYR A 113 7.23 11.99 2.73
CA TYR A 113 5.85 11.67 3.07
C TYR A 113 5.28 10.50 2.25
N VAL A 114 6.00 10.00 1.24
CA VAL A 114 5.62 8.79 0.50
C VAL A 114 5.78 7.58 1.42
N ARG A 115 4.67 7.12 1.99
CA ARG A 115 4.62 6.01 2.95
C ARG A 115 4.65 4.65 2.28
N GLU A 116 5.21 3.69 2.99
CA GLU A 116 5.10 2.27 2.64
C GLU A 116 3.74 1.71 3.00
N VAL A 117 3.48 0.51 2.48
CA VAL A 117 2.22 -0.20 2.59
C VAL A 117 2.41 -1.50 3.34
N ALA A 118 1.49 -1.76 4.26
CA ALA A 118 1.41 -3.00 5.01
C ALA A 118 0.06 -3.68 4.75
N ARG A 119 0.03 -5.01 4.89
CA ARG A 119 -1.18 -5.80 4.65
C ARG A 119 -2.34 -5.37 5.53
N GLU A 120 -2.07 -5.00 6.77
CA GLU A 120 -3.04 -4.57 7.77
C GLU A 120 -3.76 -3.28 7.36
N GLN A 121 -3.16 -2.50 6.45
CA GLN A 121 -3.71 -1.24 5.97
C GLN A 121 -4.58 -1.43 4.71
N ALA A 122 -4.53 -2.60 4.08
CA ALA A 122 -5.30 -2.90 2.87
C ALA A 122 -6.80 -2.83 3.14
N LEU A 123 -7.50 -1.99 2.37
CA LEU A 123 -8.95 -2.02 2.32
C LEU A 123 -9.42 -3.35 1.73
N VAL A 124 -8.74 -3.76 0.66
CA VAL A 124 -8.96 -5.00 -0.07
C VAL A 124 -7.62 -5.57 -0.51
N LEU A 125 -7.50 -6.90 -0.47
CA LEU A 125 -6.35 -7.63 -0.99
C LEU A 125 -6.85 -8.88 -1.73
N ARG A 126 -6.44 -9.02 -3.00
CA ARG A 126 -6.85 -10.13 -3.88
C ARG A 126 -5.66 -10.74 -4.58
N VAL A 127 -5.67 -12.06 -4.72
CA VAL A 127 -4.74 -12.81 -5.57
C VAL A 127 -5.57 -13.58 -6.58
N GLY A 128 -5.17 -13.57 -7.84
CA GLY A 128 -5.98 -14.14 -8.90
C GLY A 128 -5.23 -14.25 -10.21
N ILE A 129 -5.96 -14.77 -11.19
CA ILE A 129 -5.52 -15.04 -12.55
C ILE A 129 -6.43 -14.33 -13.55
N GLY A 130 -5.90 -14.06 -14.73
CA GLY A 130 -6.62 -13.47 -15.84
C GLY A 130 -5.65 -12.92 -16.88
N GLU A 131 -6.20 -12.42 -17.98
CA GLU A 131 -5.41 -11.75 -19.01
C GLU A 131 -4.76 -10.48 -18.46
N GLY A 132 -3.55 -10.15 -18.90
CA GLY A 132 -2.76 -9.03 -18.37
C GLY A 132 -3.54 -7.70 -18.32
N GLU A 133 -4.24 -7.36 -19.41
CA GLU A 133 -5.07 -6.15 -19.50
C GLU A 133 -6.36 -6.22 -18.67
N GLN A 134 -6.89 -7.41 -18.41
CA GLN A 134 -8.03 -7.57 -17.53
C GLN A 134 -7.61 -7.30 -16.08
N VAL A 135 -6.57 -8.00 -15.62
CA VAL A 135 -6.12 -7.94 -14.23
C VAL A 135 -5.56 -6.57 -13.88
N ALA A 136 -4.90 -5.89 -14.82
CA ALA A 136 -4.43 -4.52 -14.68
C ALA A 136 -5.53 -3.59 -14.13
N HIS A 137 -6.73 -3.70 -14.68
CA HIS A 137 -7.90 -2.89 -14.32
C HIS A 137 -8.83 -3.57 -13.30
N GLY A 138 -8.33 -4.56 -12.56
CA GLY A 138 -9.08 -5.24 -11.50
C GLY A 138 -10.18 -6.19 -11.99
N ARG A 139 -10.16 -6.61 -13.26
CA ARG A 139 -11.02 -7.68 -13.79
C ARG A 139 -10.27 -9.00 -13.75
N TRP A 140 -10.91 -10.06 -13.27
CA TRP A 140 -10.26 -11.34 -13.03
C TRP A 140 -11.00 -12.45 -13.76
N ALA A 141 -10.28 -13.44 -14.27
CA ALA A 141 -10.88 -14.71 -14.66
C ALA A 141 -11.28 -15.50 -13.40
N ALA A 142 -10.39 -15.54 -12.41
CA ALA A 142 -10.68 -16.03 -11.07
C ALA A 142 -9.80 -15.31 -10.04
N ALA A 143 -10.33 -15.03 -8.85
CA ALA A 143 -9.58 -14.41 -7.76
C ALA A 143 -10.08 -14.84 -6.39
N ARG A 144 -9.17 -14.85 -5.43
CA ARG A 144 -9.42 -15.12 -4.01
C ARG A 144 -9.09 -13.86 -3.21
N ALA A 145 -10.06 -13.38 -2.45
CA ALA A 145 -9.85 -12.27 -1.53
C ALA A 145 -9.24 -12.78 -0.22
N LEU A 146 -8.20 -12.10 0.25
CA LEU A 146 -7.60 -12.41 1.54
C LEU A 146 -8.35 -11.65 2.64
N PRO A 147 -8.67 -12.31 3.76
CA PRO A 147 -9.26 -11.61 4.90
C PRO A 147 -8.25 -10.61 5.46
N ARG A 148 -8.77 -9.54 6.07
CA ARG A 148 -7.93 -8.64 6.87
C ARG A 148 -7.26 -9.42 7.99
N PRO A 149 -5.97 -9.20 8.26
CA PRO A 149 -5.29 -9.83 9.38
C PRO A 149 -6.07 -9.56 10.68
N LYS A 150 -6.23 -10.58 11.51
CA LYS A 150 -6.80 -10.39 12.84
C LYS A 150 -5.80 -9.55 13.66
N ALA A 151 -6.31 -8.53 14.36
CA ALA A 151 -5.49 -7.79 15.30
C ALA A 151 -4.90 -8.76 16.33
N ARG A 152 -3.58 -8.68 16.56
CA ARG A 152 -2.93 -9.49 17.60
C ARG A 152 -3.54 -9.14 18.95
N THR A 153 -4.07 -10.13 19.65
CA THR A 153 -4.55 -9.98 21.02
C THR A 153 -3.36 -9.72 21.94
N THR A 154 -3.16 -8.47 22.34
CA THR A 154 -2.14 -8.08 23.30
C THR A 154 -2.70 -8.12 24.72
N ARG A 155 -1.85 -8.47 25.71
CA ARG A 155 -2.23 -8.38 27.12
C ARG A 155 -2.56 -6.93 27.48
N ARG A 156 -3.56 -6.70 28.33
CA ARG A 156 -4.10 -5.37 28.65
C ARG A 156 -3.03 -4.35 29.06
N ALA A 157 -2.05 -4.75 29.88
CA ALA A 157 -0.93 -3.89 30.28
C ALA A 157 -0.07 -3.42 29.08
N ALA A 158 0.20 -4.29 28.10
CA ALA A 158 0.94 -3.96 26.89
C ALA A 158 0.15 -3.06 25.92
N ALA A 159 -1.18 -3.04 26.03
CA ALA A 159 -2.03 -2.17 25.22
C ALA A 159 -2.15 -0.75 25.77
N LEU A 160 -2.05 -0.57 27.10
CA LEU A 160 -2.21 0.74 27.76
C LEU A 160 -0.91 1.55 27.81
N GLN A 161 0.25 0.89 27.91
CA GLN A 161 1.54 1.57 27.99
C GLN A 161 1.79 2.59 26.85
N PRO A 162 1.46 2.30 25.56
CA PRO A 162 1.60 3.29 24.50
C PRO A 162 0.68 4.51 24.68
N GLN A 163 -0.53 4.32 25.20
CA GLN A 163 -1.50 5.41 25.43
C GLN A 163 -1.04 6.32 26.58
N GLU A 164 -0.52 5.74 27.65
CA GLU A 164 0.03 6.47 28.79
C GLU A 164 1.24 7.31 28.38
N ARG A 165 2.16 6.73 27.60
CA ARG A 165 3.33 7.43 27.06
C ARG A 165 2.91 8.57 26.13
N PHE A 166 1.95 8.31 25.23
CA PHE A 166 1.41 9.33 24.34
C PHE A 166 0.80 10.51 25.12
N ALA A 167 0.02 10.24 26.16
CA ALA A 167 -0.54 11.27 27.03
C ALA A 167 0.54 12.04 27.81
N ALA A 168 1.64 11.38 28.20
CA ALA A 168 2.77 12.05 28.86
C ALA A 168 3.51 13.00 27.91
N LEU A 169 3.76 12.59 26.67
CA LEU A 169 4.37 13.42 25.62
C LEU A 169 3.51 14.65 25.32
N LEU A 170 2.18 14.47 25.14
CA LEU A 170 1.25 15.58 24.90
C LEU A 170 1.15 16.53 26.10
N GLY A 171 1.21 15.98 27.32
CA GLY A 171 1.16 16.76 28.56
C GLY A 171 2.51 17.38 28.96
N GLY A 172 3.58 17.21 28.17
CA GLY A 172 4.92 17.70 28.48
C GLY A 172 5.57 17.03 29.70
N ARG A 173 5.03 15.90 30.17
CA ARG A 173 5.57 15.10 31.27
C ARG A 173 6.67 14.13 30.82
N ASP A 174 6.85 13.99 29.51
CA ASP A 174 7.87 13.20 28.85
C ASP A 174 8.32 13.92 27.57
N ALA A 175 9.46 13.53 27.00
CA ALA A 175 9.98 14.07 25.75
C ALA A 175 10.42 12.93 24.82
N ALA A 176 10.04 13.02 23.55
CA ALA A 176 10.51 12.09 22.53
C ALA A 176 11.96 12.41 22.16
N LEU A 177 12.83 11.40 22.17
CA LEU A 177 14.21 11.58 21.77
C LEU A 177 14.32 11.53 20.23
N ALA A 178 15.19 12.36 19.66
CA ALA A 178 15.46 12.32 18.21
C ALA A 178 15.92 10.93 17.74
N ALA A 179 16.68 10.22 18.58
CA ALA A 179 17.12 8.86 18.29
C ALA A 179 15.97 7.85 18.21
N GLU A 180 14.87 8.06 18.94
CA GLU A 180 13.70 7.17 18.87
C GLU A 180 12.98 7.31 17.52
N GLU A 181 12.79 8.54 17.06
CA GLU A 181 12.19 8.82 15.75
C GLU A 181 13.08 8.29 14.61
N LEU A 182 14.40 8.50 14.71
CA LEU A 182 15.35 7.98 13.72
C LEU A 182 15.38 6.44 13.71
N ALA A 183 15.32 5.80 14.88
CA ALA A 183 15.29 4.34 14.98
C ALA A 183 13.99 3.76 14.40
N LEU A 184 12.85 4.43 14.54
CA LEU A 184 11.59 4.00 13.93
C LEU A 184 11.67 4.03 12.40
N ARG A 185 12.21 5.11 11.83
CA ARG A 185 12.42 5.23 10.38
C ARG A 185 13.43 4.21 9.86
N ALA A 186 14.57 4.07 10.55
CA ALA A 186 15.60 3.10 10.16
C ALA A 186 15.13 1.65 10.26
N ARG A 187 14.35 1.29 11.30
CA ARG A 187 13.81 -0.07 11.42
C ARG A 187 12.84 -0.39 10.29
N TRP A 188 12.05 0.59 9.83
CA TRP A 188 11.18 0.38 8.68
C TRP A 188 11.96 0.04 7.41
N ASP A 189 13.11 0.68 7.16
CA ASP A 189 13.95 0.34 6.01
C ASP A 189 14.59 -1.06 6.17
N LEU A 190 15.06 -1.39 7.38
CA LEU A 190 15.74 -2.66 7.67
C LEU A 190 14.80 -3.89 7.66
N ASP A 191 13.56 -3.77 8.15
CA ASP A 191 12.60 -4.89 8.20
C ASP A 191 12.22 -5.42 6.80
N ARG A 192 12.65 -4.75 5.73
CA ARG A 192 12.38 -5.08 4.32
C ARG A 192 13.64 -5.23 3.47
N ASP A 193 14.78 -5.52 4.10
CA ASP A 193 16.10 -5.69 3.47
C ASP A 193 16.51 -4.51 2.58
N ARG A 194 16.37 -3.27 3.09
CA ARG A 194 16.76 -2.04 2.36
C ARG A 194 17.87 -1.30 3.09
N THR A 195 18.97 -1.04 2.37
CA THR A 195 20.10 -0.17 2.74
C THR A 195 20.68 0.47 1.50
#